data_AF-A0A3M0FH11-F1
#
_entry.id   AF-A0A3M0FH11-F1
#
_cell.length_a   1.000
_cell.length_b   1.000
_cell.length_c   1.000
_cell.angle_alpha   90.00
_cell.angle_beta   90.00
_cell.angle_gamma   90.00
#
_symmetry.space_group_name_H-M   'P 1'
#
loop_
_entity.id
_entity.type
_entity.pdbx_description
1 polymer ?
#
loop_
_entity_poly.entity_id
_entity_poly.type
_entity_poly.pdbx_seq_one_letter_code
_entity_poly.pdbx_strand_id
1 'polypeptide(L)'
;MTMPIKTVIAVALFATPLLLGACGKNDDAANAPAPSGFTPPETRAPTPIPGQAQTTPITAYVGKYPHDAVDGVGFFDRTEVATGLVEAVGDAKLRETIRGRTGPETPIFTIKRAGTTGDGTRIAAWGCEEHNCSDRNWTVLVDPKGGKTQVCYHDADKMGAKSEWYAGGAPERRDDTCPSEG
;
A
#
# COMPACT_ATOMS: atom_id res chain seq x y z
N MET A 1 -80.24 -37.77 -5.86
CA MET A 1 -80.10 -37.14 -4.53
C MET A 1 -79.66 -35.69 -4.73
N THR A 2 -80.56 -34.75 -4.42
CA THR A 2 -80.37 -33.51 -3.64
C THR A 2 -78.99 -32.82 -3.61
N MET A 3 -78.98 -31.54 -4.05
CA MET A 3 -78.03 -30.44 -3.74
C MET A 3 -77.83 -30.25 -2.20
N PRO A 4 -76.74 -29.63 -1.65
CA PRO A 4 -76.49 -28.18 -1.85
C PRO A 4 -75.05 -27.58 -1.65
N ILE A 5 -74.86 -26.41 -2.29
CA ILE A 5 -74.38 -25.12 -1.75
C ILE A 5 -72.93 -24.99 -1.19
N LYS A 6 -72.15 -24.19 -1.96
CA LYS A 6 -71.26 -23.05 -1.60
C LYS A 6 -70.84 -22.89 -0.11
N THR A 7 -69.54 -22.66 0.12
CA THR A 7 -68.96 -21.45 0.76
C THR A 7 -67.50 -21.68 1.22
N VAL A 8 -66.57 -20.90 0.63
CA VAL A 8 -65.41 -20.14 1.20
C VAL A 8 -64.48 -20.91 2.18
N ILE A 9 -63.17 -21.01 1.99
CA ILE A 9 -62.13 -19.96 2.17
C ILE A 9 -60.88 -20.41 1.39
N ALA A 10 -60.46 -19.64 0.38
CA ALA A 10 -59.11 -19.75 -0.16
C ALA A 10 -58.21 -18.75 0.58
N VAL A 11 -57.28 -19.28 1.39
CA VAL A 11 -56.25 -18.52 2.09
C VAL A 11 -55.31 -17.91 1.05
N ALA A 12 -55.34 -16.58 0.93
CA ALA A 12 -54.39 -15.84 0.12
C ALA A 12 -53.02 -15.83 0.84
N LEU A 13 -52.13 -16.72 0.42
CA LEU A 13 -50.69 -16.63 0.68
C LEU A 13 -50.06 -15.77 -0.43
N PHE A 14 -49.94 -14.47 -0.17
CA PHE A 14 -49.12 -13.58 -0.99
C PHE A 14 -48.02 -12.93 -0.15
N ALA A 15 -46.82 -13.49 -0.33
CA ALA A 15 -45.48 -12.92 -0.27
C ALA A 15 -45.31 -11.48 0.29
N THR A 16 -44.74 -11.39 1.49
CA THR A 16 -43.88 -10.28 1.91
C THR A 16 -42.43 -10.57 1.49
N PRO A 17 -41.85 -9.86 0.51
CA PRO A 17 -40.41 -9.89 0.30
C PRO A 17 -39.71 -9.14 1.44
N LEU A 18 -38.84 -9.86 2.14
CA LEU A 18 -37.84 -9.34 3.06
C LEU A 18 -36.93 -8.34 2.33
N LEU A 19 -37.08 -7.05 2.62
CA LEU A 19 -36.10 -6.03 2.26
C LEU A 19 -34.94 -6.06 3.27
N LEU A 20 -34.04 -7.02 3.09
CA LEU A 20 -32.70 -7.03 3.69
C LEU A 20 -31.69 -6.78 2.56
N GLY A 21 -31.15 -5.56 2.48
CA GLY A 21 -30.03 -5.25 1.59
C GLY A 21 -30.10 -3.86 0.96
N ALA A 22 -29.75 -2.82 1.73
CA ALA A 22 -29.36 -1.53 1.18
C ALA A 22 -28.58 -0.66 2.20
N CYS A 23 -27.44 -1.16 2.68
CA CYS A 23 -26.35 -0.29 3.14
C CYS A 23 -25.19 -0.52 2.18
N GLY A 24 -24.91 0.47 1.34
CA GLY A 24 -23.89 0.37 0.28
C GLY A 24 -24.43 0.84 -1.06
N LYS A 25 -25.02 2.03 -1.09
CA LYS A 25 -25.15 2.75 -2.35
C LYS A 25 -23.75 3.29 -2.65
N ASN A 26 -23.11 2.72 -3.66
CA ASN A 26 -21.96 3.32 -4.31
C ASN A 26 -22.48 4.60 -4.98
N ASP A 27 -22.51 5.68 -4.22
CA ASP A 27 -22.61 7.00 -4.81
C ASP A 27 -21.25 7.27 -5.48
N ASP A 28 -21.30 7.60 -6.77
CA ASP A 28 -20.17 8.13 -7.55
C ASP A 28 -19.72 9.49 -6.96
N ALA A 29 -19.19 9.48 -5.73
CA ALA A 29 -18.73 10.65 -5.00
C ALA A 29 -17.37 11.16 -5.48
N ALA A 30 -16.79 10.54 -6.51
CA ALA A 30 -15.51 10.97 -7.07
C ALA A 30 -15.62 12.24 -7.95
N ASN A 31 -16.83 12.69 -8.32
CA ASN A 31 -17.01 13.85 -9.21
C ASN A 31 -18.19 14.78 -8.86
N ALA A 32 -18.76 14.68 -7.66
CA ALA A 32 -19.69 15.70 -7.18
C ALA A 32 -18.89 16.97 -6.82
N PRO A 33 -19.20 18.15 -7.40
CA PRO A 33 -18.54 19.39 -6.97
C PRO A 33 -18.85 19.62 -5.50
N ALA A 34 -17.80 19.81 -4.70
CA ALA A 34 -17.95 20.15 -3.28
C ALA A 34 -18.88 21.37 -3.16
N PRO A 35 -19.82 21.39 -2.20
CA PRO A 35 -20.68 22.54 -1.98
C PRO A 35 -19.83 23.80 -1.78
N SER A 36 -20.20 24.89 -2.46
CA SER A 36 -19.53 26.17 -2.38
C SER A 36 -19.39 26.60 -0.91
N GLY A 37 -18.16 26.68 -0.41
CA GLY A 37 -17.86 27.03 0.99
C GLY A 37 -17.24 25.90 1.83
N PHE A 38 -17.14 24.67 1.31
CA PHE A 38 -16.35 23.63 1.97
C PHE A 38 -14.86 23.83 1.66
N THR A 39 -14.12 24.37 2.63
CA THR A 39 -12.66 24.22 2.65
C THR A 39 -12.38 22.96 3.46
N PRO A 40 -11.88 21.87 2.84
CA PRO A 40 -11.49 20.69 3.60
C PRO A 40 -10.47 21.11 4.68
N PRO A 41 -10.61 20.62 5.92
CA PRO A 41 -9.58 20.85 6.93
C PRO A 41 -8.24 20.33 6.39
N GLU A 42 -7.15 21.06 6.63
CA GLU A 42 -5.83 20.58 6.23
C GLU A 42 -5.57 19.21 6.86
N THR A 43 -5.26 18.22 6.02
CA THR A 43 -4.83 16.91 6.46
C THR A 43 -3.53 17.06 7.23
N ARG A 44 -3.60 16.95 8.56
CA ARG A 44 -2.41 16.93 9.42
C ARG A 44 -1.93 15.50 9.63
N ALA A 45 -0.63 15.32 9.69
CA ALA A 45 -0.05 14.04 10.11
C ALA A 45 -0.59 13.67 11.50
N PRO A 46 -1.02 12.41 11.71
CA PRO A 46 -1.51 11.97 13.01
C PRO A 46 -0.38 12.11 14.05
N THR A 47 -0.70 12.71 15.20
CA THR A 47 0.21 12.70 16.35
C THR A 47 0.14 11.31 17.01
N PRO A 48 1.27 10.61 17.19
CA PRO A 48 1.26 9.32 17.88
C PRO A 48 0.67 9.43 19.28
N ILE A 49 -0.15 8.45 19.66
CA ILE A 49 -0.67 8.34 21.03
C ILE A 49 0.54 8.14 21.98
N PRO A 50 0.56 8.78 23.17
CA PRO A 50 1.60 8.54 24.16
C PRO A 50 1.79 7.04 24.43
N GLY A 51 3.04 6.56 24.39
CA GLY A 51 3.35 5.13 24.57
C GLY A 51 3.14 4.25 23.33
N GLN A 52 2.77 4.82 22.18
CA GLN A 52 2.72 4.13 20.87
C GLN A 52 3.79 4.63 19.90
N ALA A 53 4.74 5.44 20.39
CA ALA A 53 5.86 5.88 19.59
C ALA A 53 6.75 4.69 19.23
N GLN A 54 7.03 4.51 17.94
CA GLN A 54 8.00 3.52 17.46
C GLN A 54 9.41 4.05 17.72
N THR A 55 9.97 3.73 18.90
CA THR A 55 11.28 4.23 19.34
C THR A 55 12.45 3.36 18.88
N THR A 56 12.19 2.12 18.49
CA THR A 56 13.21 1.19 18.02
C THR A 56 13.81 1.72 16.72
N PRO A 57 15.15 1.83 16.61
CA PRO A 57 15.76 2.39 15.40
C PRO A 57 15.43 1.51 14.19
N ILE A 58 15.21 2.13 13.03
CA ILE A 58 14.91 1.41 11.78
C ILE A 58 16.02 0.42 11.38
N THR A 59 17.25 0.66 11.83
CA THR A 59 18.39 -0.26 11.65
C THR A 59 18.19 -1.62 12.33
N ALA A 60 17.28 -1.75 13.31
CA ALA A 60 16.97 -3.02 13.96
C ALA A 60 16.32 -4.05 13.02
N TYR A 61 15.83 -3.61 11.86
CA TYR A 61 15.26 -4.48 10.84
C TYR A 61 16.31 -5.07 9.90
N VAL A 62 17.56 -4.59 9.92
CA VAL A 62 18.62 -5.14 9.06
C VAL A 62 18.82 -6.63 9.38
N GLY A 63 18.82 -7.45 8.34
CA GLY A 63 18.88 -8.92 8.41
C GLY A 63 17.54 -9.61 8.72
N LYS A 64 16.45 -8.85 8.89
CA LYS A 64 15.08 -9.38 9.03
C LYS A 64 14.35 -9.28 7.70
N TYR A 65 13.36 -10.15 7.46
CA TYR A 65 12.47 -9.95 6.32
C TYR A 65 11.53 -8.75 6.57
N PRO A 66 11.06 -8.05 5.53
CA PRO A 66 10.19 -6.86 5.67
C PRO A 66 8.96 -7.06 6.56
N HIS A 67 8.51 -8.30 6.65
CA HIS A 67 7.33 -8.74 7.37
C HIS A 67 7.59 -9.34 8.74
N ASP A 68 8.86 -9.54 9.11
CA ASP A 68 9.24 -9.96 10.45
C ASP A 68 9.05 -8.78 11.41
N ALA A 69 8.31 -9.03 12.48
CA ALA A 69 8.03 -7.98 13.45
C ALA A 69 9.27 -7.67 14.31
N VAL A 70 9.58 -6.39 14.47
CA VAL A 70 10.48 -5.87 15.51
C VAL A 70 9.63 -5.05 16.47
N ASP A 71 9.60 -5.47 17.74
CA ASP A 71 8.70 -4.90 18.76
C ASP A 71 7.23 -4.87 18.34
N GLY A 72 6.79 -5.92 17.64
CA GLY A 72 5.40 -6.09 17.21
C GLY A 72 5.01 -5.31 15.95
N VAL A 73 5.94 -4.63 15.29
CA VAL A 73 5.71 -3.83 14.08
C VAL A 73 6.49 -4.42 12.90
N GLY A 74 5.87 -4.55 11.73
CA GLY A 74 6.58 -4.91 10.48
C GLY A 74 7.24 -3.69 9.83
N PHE A 75 8.24 -3.90 8.96
CA PHE A 75 9.02 -2.79 8.37
C PHE A 75 8.13 -1.79 7.63
N PHE A 76 7.20 -2.29 6.80
CA PHE A 76 6.25 -1.46 6.05
C PHE A 76 5.13 -0.85 6.89
N ASP A 77 4.97 -1.27 8.14
CA ASP A 77 3.99 -0.72 9.09
C ASP A 77 4.63 0.29 10.05
N ARG A 78 5.94 0.54 9.91
CA ARG A 78 6.58 1.69 10.55
C ARG A 78 6.03 2.99 9.97
N THR A 79 5.77 3.96 10.83
CA THR A 79 5.13 5.23 10.48
C THR A 79 5.95 5.98 9.43
N GLU A 80 7.26 6.06 9.64
CA GLU A 80 8.19 6.74 8.73
C GLU A 80 8.36 6.00 7.39
N VAL A 81 8.24 4.67 7.38
CA VAL A 81 8.34 3.88 6.15
C VAL A 81 7.04 3.99 5.35
N ALA A 82 5.89 3.82 6.00
CA ALA A 82 4.58 3.96 5.37
C ALA A 82 4.36 5.38 4.84
N THR A 83 4.69 6.41 5.63
CA THR A 83 4.59 7.81 5.20
C THR A 83 5.54 8.10 4.05
N GLY A 84 6.80 7.69 4.17
CA GLY A 84 7.78 7.90 3.10
C GLY A 84 7.41 7.18 1.80
N LEU A 85 6.76 6.02 1.88
CA LEU A 85 6.26 5.31 0.70
C LEU A 85 5.09 6.05 0.03
N VAL A 86 4.15 6.57 0.82
CA VAL A 86 3.05 7.44 0.33
C VAL A 86 3.60 8.71 -0.33
N GLU A 87 4.57 9.34 0.30
CA GLU A 87 5.22 10.54 -0.24
C GLU A 87 6.01 10.25 -1.50
N ALA A 88 6.69 9.10 -1.58
CA ALA A 88 7.52 8.76 -2.75
C ALA A 88 6.68 8.34 -3.96
N VAL A 89 5.62 7.53 -3.76
CA VAL A 89 4.88 6.83 -4.81
C VAL A 89 3.40 7.23 -4.79
N GLY A 90 2.99 8.03 -5.76
CA GLY A 90 1.59 8.45 -5.91
C GLY A 90 0.63 7.31 -6.28
N ASP A 91 1.10 6.29 -7.00
CA ASP A 91 0.29 5.13 -7.40
C ASP A 91 -0.02 4.22 -6.21
N ALA A 92 -1.31 4.13 -5.84
CA ALA A 92 -1.77 3.29 -4.74
C ALA A 92 -1.56 1.79 -4.99
N LYS A 93 -1.76 1.31 -6.22
CA LYS A 93 -1.61 -0.11 -6.56
C LYS A 93 -0.14 -0.54 -6.50
N LEU A 94 0.77 0.33 -6.91
CA LEU A 94 2.20 0.09 -6.75
C LEU A 94 2.58 0.03 -5.26
N ARG A 95 2.05 0.93 -4.42
CA ARG A 95 2.27 0.87 -2.96
C ARG A 95 1.74 -0.42 -2.34
N GLU A 96 0.58 -0.89 -2.76
CA GLU A 96 0.03 -2.18 -2.32
C GLU A 96 0.91 -3.36 -2.76
N THR A 97 1.40 -3.34 -3.99
CA THR A 97 2.32 -4.35 -4.52
C THR A 97 3.61 -4.42 -3.68
N ILE A 98 4.20 -3.26 -3.37
CA ILE A 98 5.42 -3.14 -2.57
C ILE A 98 5.22 -3.65 -1.14
N ARG A 99 4.07 -3.37 -0.52
CA ARG A 99 3.77 -3.80 0.85
C ARG A 99 3.23 -5.22 0.95
N GLY A 100 2.92 -5.85 -0.18
CA GLY A 100 2.32 -7.16 -0.25
C GLY A 100 3.27 -8.28 0.19
N ARG A 101 2.75 -9.50 0.22
CA ARG A 101 3.49 -10.74 0.54
C ARG A 101 3.47 -11.74 -0.63
N THR A 102 3.17 -11.26 -1.83
CA THR A 102 2.79 -12.10 -2.97
C THR A 102 3.98 -12.63 -3.78
N GLY A 103 5.20 -12.50 -3.27
CA GLY A 103 6.38 -13.01 -3.96
C GLY A 103 7.64 -13.00 -3.09
N PRO A 104 8.78 -13.44 -3.64
CA PRO A 104 10.05 -13.44 -2.95
C PRO A 104 10.47 -12.07 -2.45
N GLU A 105 11.08 -12.06 -1.27
CA GLU A 105 11.71 -10.89 -0.66
C GLU A 105 13.09 -11.31 -0.16
N THR A 106 13.99 -10.34 0.02
CA THR A 106 15.27 -10.56 0.70
C THR A 106 15.24 -9.98 2.11
N PRO A 107 16.13 -10.45 3.02
CA PRO A 107 16.34 -9.75 4.27
C PRO A 107 16.74 -8.29 4.01
N ILE A 108 16.22 -7.39 4.83
CA ILE A 108 16.52 -5.96 4.76
C ILE A 108 18.02 -5.75 4.90
N PHE A 109 18.59 -4.94 4.02
CA PHE A 109 20.03 -4.70 3.94
C PHE A 109 20.35 -3.22 3.99
N THR A 110 21.62 -2.91 4.21
CA THR A 110 22.13 -1.55 4.11
C THR A 110 22.77 -1.35 2.74
N ILE A 111 22.48 -0.24 2.07
CA ILE A 111 23.13 0.11 0.80
C ILE A 111 23.68 1.53 0.87
N LYS A 112 24.86 1.77 0.31
CA LYS A 112 25.39 3.12 0.15
C LYS A 112 24.77 3.77 -1.07
N ARG A 113 24.30 5.00 -0.94
CA ARG A 113 23.89 5.79 -2.10
C ARG A 113 25.09 6.00 -3.03
N ALA A 114 24.93 5.64 -4.30
CA ALA A 114 25.93 5.94 -5.32
C ALA A 114 26.19 7.46 -5.36
N GLY A 115 27.47 7.85 -5.33
CA GLY A 115 27.89 9.26 -5.44
C GLY A 115 27.78 10.12 -4.17
N THR A 116 27.47 9.57 -2.99
CA THR A 116 27.51 10.35 -1.74
C THR A 116 28.87 10.29 -1.03
N THR A 117 29.37 11.46 -0.61
CA THR A 117 30.48 11.59 0.35
C THR A 117 29.90 11.60 1.78
N GLY A 118 30.31 10.67 2.64
CA GLY A 118 29.79 10.50 4.01
C GLY A 118 29.20 9.11 4.28
N ASP A 119 28.45 8.98 5.37
CA ASP A 119 27.79 7.74 5.81
C ASP A 119 26.41 7.54 5.17
N GLY A 120 26.28 7.87 3.87
CA GLY A 120 25.07 7.84 3.01
C GLY A 120 24.41 6.47 2.82
N THR A 121 24.45 5.65 3.87
CA THR A 121 23.81 4.38 4.08
C THR A 121 22.31 4.54 4.16
N ARG A 122 21.61 3.73 3.39
CA ARG A 122 20.16 3.61 3.33
C ARG A 122 19.75 2.23 3.82
N ILE A 123 18.57 2.13 4.41
CA ILE A 123 17.95 0.86 4.73
C ILE A 123 17.09 0.45 3.54
N ALA A 124 17.34 -0.73 2.99
CA ALA A 124 16.75 -1.22 1.77
C ALA A 124 15.89 -2.46 2.03
N ALA A 125 14.65 -2.43 1.56
CA ALA A 125 13.79 -3.60 1.44
C ALA A 125 13.59 -3.88 -0.05
N TRP A 126 13.80 -5.13 -0.47
CA TRP A 126 13.61 -5.56 -1.86
C TRP A 126 12.60 -6.71 -1.92
N GLY A 127 11.82 -6.73 -2.98
CA GLY A 127 10.92 -7.82 -3.28
C GLY A 127 10.61 -7.90 -4.77
N CYS A 128 9.94 -8.98 -5.15
CA CYS A 128 9.68 -9.31 -6.54
C CYS A 128 8.33 -9.99 -6.75
N GLU A 129 7.86 -10.02 -7.99
CA GLU A 129 6.73 -10.88 -8.36
C GLU A 129 7.14 -12.35 -8.36
N GLU A 130 6.27 -13.21 -7.83
CA GLU A 130 6.51 -14.65 -7.78
C GLU A 130 6.86 -15.23 -9.16
N HIS A 131 7.96 -15.99 -9.20
CA HIS A 131 8.54 -16.59 -10.41
C HIS A 131 8.99 -15.59 -11.50
N ASN A 132 8.99 -14.28 -11.22
CA ASN A 132 9.31 -13.24 -12.19
C ASN A 132 10.26 -12.16 -11.65
N CYS A 133 11.19 -12.55 -10.77
CA CYS A 133 12.06 -11.58 -10.09
C CYS A 133 12.95 -10.75 -11.01
N SER A 134 13.33 -11.29 -12.18
CA SER A 134 14.14 -10.55 -13.16
C SER A 134 13.36 -9.34 -13.67
N ASP A 135 12.12 -9.57 -14.09
CA ASP A 135 11.41 -8.62 -14.92
C ASP A 135 10.44 -7.75 -14.11
N ARG A 136 10.04 -8.19 -12.91
CA ARG A 136 9.14 -7.43 -12.02
C ARG A 136 9.64 -7.47 -10.58
N ASN A 137 10.32 -6.40 -10.19
CA ASN A 137 10.90 -6.24 -8.85
C ASN A 137 10.88 -4.77 -8.39
N TRP A 138 11.17 -4.57 -7.11
CA TRP A 138 11.21 -3.25 -6.50
C TRP A 138 12.22 -3.19 -5.36
N THR A 139 12.71 -1.98 -5.08
CA THR A 139 13.46 -1.68 -3.85
C THR A 139 12.93 -0.41 -3.21
N VAL A 140 12.66 -0.46 -1.90
CA VAL A 140 12.38 0.72 -1.08
C VAL A 140 13.63 1.11 -0.30
N LEU A 141 14.09 2.35 -0.48
CA LEU A 141 15.25 2.91 0.20
C LEU A 141 14.80 3.97 1.21
N VAL A 142 15.01 3.71 2.49
CA VAL A 142 14.68 4.63 3.59
C VAL A 142 15.95 5.24 4.16
N ASP A 143 15.90 6.52 4.52
CA ASP A 143 16.98 7.18 5.23
C ASP A 143 16.84 6.89 6.73
N PRO A 144 17.82 6.26 7.39
CA PRO A 144 17.74 6.09 8.83
C PRO A 144 17.79 7.43 9.60
N LYS A 145 18.18 8.53 8.94
CA LYS A 145 18.23 9.89 9.53
C LYS A 145 17.03 10.77 9.15
N GLY A 146 16.01 10.24 8.48
CA GLY A 146 14.79 10.97 8.15
C GLY A 146 14.81 11.79 6.84
N GLY A 147 15.77 11.53 5.95
CA GLY A 147 15.74 12.00 4.57
C GLY A 147 14.68 11.30 3.69
N LYS A 148 14.46 11.85 2.49
CA LYS A 148 13.43 11.37 1.54
C LYS A 148 13.55 9.88 1.23
N THR A 149 12.44 9.15 1.31
CA THR A 149 12.33 7.78 0.79
C THR A 149 12.43 7.79 -0.74
N GLN A 150 13.09 6.76 -1.28
CA GLN A 150 13.14 6.51 -2.72
C GLN A 150 12.65 5.09 -2.99
N VAL A 151 11.98 4.91 -4.12
CA VAL A 151 11.53 3.58 -4.56
C VAL A 151 12.02 3.36 -5.98
N CYS A 152 12.71 2.25 -6.21
CA CYS A 152 12.93 1.73 -7.54
C CYS A 152 11.85 0.71 -7.87
N TYR A 153 11.27 0.80 -9.05
CA TYR A 153 10.36 -0.20 -9.61
C TYR A 153 10.82 -0.61 -10.99
N HIS A 154 10.90 -1.92 -11.22
CA HIS A 154 11.22 -2.51 -12.50
C HIS A 154 10.02 -3.32 -13.03
N ASP A 155 9.70 -3.12 -14.30
CA ASP A 155 8.63 -3.82 -15.03
C ASP A 155 9.05 -3.94 -16.51
N ALA A 156 9.70 -5.04 -16.87
CA ALA A 156 10.31 -5.18 -18.19
C ALA A 156 9.31 -5.02 -19.34
N ASP A 157 8.04 -5.37 -19.14
CA ASP A 157 6.98 -5.21 -20.13
C ASP A 157 6.69 -3.73 -20.43
N LYS A 158 6.87 -2.85 -19.45
CA LYS A 158 6.60 -1.40 -19.58
C LYS A 158 7.83 -0.57 -19.88
N MET A 159 8.99 -0.97 -19.36
CA MET A 159 10.21 -0.16 -19.38
C MET A 159 11.43 -0.87 -19.97
N GLY A 160 11.29 -2.10 -20.46
CA GLY A 160 12.41 -2.89 -20.96
C GLY A 160 13.46 -3.09 -19.86
N ALA A 161 14.74 -2.93 -20.18
CA ALA A 161 15.83 -3.06 -19.20
C ALA A 161 15.96 -1.89 -18.22
N LYS A 162 15.09 -0.87 -18.29
CA LYS A 162 15.16 0.33 -17.44
C LYS A 162 14.35 0.14 -16.16
N SER A 163 14.59 1.00 -15.19
CA SER A 163 13.78 1.09 -13.97
C SER A 163 13.21 2.49 -13.78
N GLU A 164 12.13 2.61 -13.02
CA GLU A 164 11.55 3.87 -12.60
C GLU A 164 11.87 4.17 -11.15
N TRP A 165 12.38 5.39 -10.91
CA TRP A 165 12.76 5.87 -9.59
C TRP A 165 11.79 6.95 -9.10
N TYR A 166 11.15 6.66 -7.98
CA TYR A 166 10.14 7.48 -7.33
C TYR A 166 10.73 8.18 -6.10
N ALA A 167 10.43 9.48 -5.96
CA ALA A 167 10.89 10.32 -4.84
C ALA A 167 9.91 11.48 -4.52
N GLY A 168 8.63 11.29 -4.85
CA GLY A 168 7.53 12.25 -4.58
C GLY A 168 7.22 13.24 -5.69
N GLY A 169 7.70 12.96 -6.90
CA GLY A 169 7.33 13.66 -8.13
C GLY A 169 7.12 12.66 -9.27
N ALA A 170 7.19 13.14 -10.51
CA ALA A 170 7.21 12.26 -11.67
C ALA A 170 8.39 11.28 -11.55
N PRO A 171 8.18 9.97 -11.83
CA PRO A 171 9.25 9.00 -11.75
C PRO A 171 10.35 9.28 -12.78
N GLU A 172 11.60 9.08 -12.37
CA GLU A 172 12.77 9.17 -13.25
C GLU A 172 13.07 7.80 -13.86
N ARG A 173 13.11 7.72 -15.18
CA ARG A 173 13.53 6.50 -15.88
C ARG A 173 15.05 6.42 -15.89
N ARG A 174 15.63 5.34 -15.36
CA ARG A 174 17.08 5.13 -15.31
C ARG A 174 17.49 3.83 -16.00
N ASP A 175 18.68 3.85 -16.59
CA ASP A 175 19.33 2.68 -17.21
C ASP A 175 20.04 1.84 -16.13
N ASP A 176 19.28 1.44 -15.11
CA ASP A 176 19.72 0.59 -14.00
C ASP A 176 18.64 -0.41 -13.59
N THR A 177 19.02 -1.40 -12.80
CA THR A 177 18.10 -2.34 -12.14
C THR A 177 17.88 -1.93 -10.69
N CYS A 178 16.76 -2.37 -10.11
CA CYS A 178 16.53 -2.12 -8.70
C CYS A 178 17.50 -2.94 -7.83
N PRO A 179 18.21 -2.30 -6.89
CA PRO A 179 19.23 -2.98 -6.10
C PRO A 179 18.60 -4.01 -5.16
N SER A 180 19.06 -5.26 -5.24
CA SER A 180 18.59 -6.39 -4.42
C SER A 180 19.50 -6.73 -3.25
N GLU A 181 20.70 -6.15 -3.22
CA GLU A 181 21.74 -6.32 -2.20
C GLU A 181 22.61 -5.06 -2.09
N GLY A 182 23.45 -4.97 -1.06
CA GLY A 182 24.25 -3.77 -0.75
C GLY A 182 25.54 -4.04 0.01
#